data_AF-A0A2Z3JFU4-F1
#
_entry.id   AF-A0A2Z3JFU4-F1
#
_cell.length_a   1.000
_cell.length_b   1.000
_cell.length_c   1.000
_cell.angle_alpha   90.00
_cell.angle_beta   90.00
_cell.angle_gamma   90.00
#
_symmetry.space_group_name_H-M   'P 1'
#
loop_
_entity.id
_entity.type
_entity.pdbx_description
1 polymer ?
#
loop_
_entity_poly.entity_id
_entity_poly.type
_entity_poly.pdbx_seq_one_letter_code
_entity_poly.pdbx_strand_id
1 'polypeptide(L)'
;MPGAIIVGDAGCGTLNVPKIKGIHTAMRSGIIAADHIVATGEAKGYNPAPRTSDVAREFKQVRNIRPGLMKGKWFGLANAVWETAVKGRSPWTLTNHTDHLATQKLSELESATPDETQGYGKRDLAPRDRLASLYYRPGRTRRRSASASAGCRPRNLRDPLLGQIRQPVHPLLPGGSP
;
A
#
# COMPACT_ATOMS: atom_id res chain seq x y z
N MET A 1 8.31 -14.13 -10.99
CA MET A 1 7.51 -14.63 -12.12
C MET A 1 8.42 -14.72 -13.32
N PRO A 2 8.60 -15.90 -13.94
CA PRO A 2 9.30 -16.00 -15.21
C PRO A 2 8.52 -15.25 -16.30
N GLY A 3 9.19 -14.47 -17.12
CA GLY A 3 8.60 -13.79 -18.28
C GLY A 3 7.82 -12.50 -18.00
N ALA A 4 7.71 -12.04 -16.76
CA ALA A 4 6.99 -10.80 -16.43
C ALA A 4 7.84 -9.85 -15.58
N ILE A 5 7.77 -8.56 -15.87
CA ILE A 5 8.33 -7.47 -15.08
C ILE A 5 7.18 -6.63 -14.52
N ILE A 6 7.27 -6.28 -13.23
CA ILE A 6 6.31 -5.36 -12.61
C ILE A 6 6.97 -3.99 -12.48
N VAL A 7 6.30 -2.97 -13.02
CA VAL A 7 6.76 -1.57 -13.02
C VAL A 7 5.71 -0.65 -12.42
N GLY A 8 6.14 0.54 -12.00
CA GLY A 8 5.27 1.56 -11.40
C GLY A 8 4.71 1.17 -10.03
N ASP A 9 3.56 1.75 -9.70
CA ASP A 9 2.92 1.60 -8.40
C ASP A 9 2.43 0.17 -8.12
N ALA A 10 2.15 -0.59 -9.17
CA ALA A 10 1.63 -1.95 -9.08
C ALA A 10 2.59 -2.96 -8.42
N GLY A 11 3.91 -2.71 -8.41
CA GLY A 11 4.88 -3.64 -7.81
C GLY A 11 6.08 -3.04 -7.12
N CYS A 12 6.45 -1.79 -7.42
CA CYS A 12 7.55 -1.12 -6.75
C CYS A 12 7.09 -0.07 -5.73
N GLY A 13 5.78 0.23 -5.66
CA GLY A 13 5.24 1.27 -4.79
C GLY A 13 5.96 2.59 -5.04
N THR A 14 5.89 3.11 -6.27
CA THR A 14 6.73 4.22 -6.73
C THR A 14 6.36 5.57 -6.08
N LEU A 15 5.48 5.60 -5.09
CA LEU A 15 5.02 6.81 -4.45
C LEU A 15 5.98 7.30 -3.36
N ASN A 16 6.54 8.49 -3.56
CA ASN A 16 7.13 9.27 -2.48
C ASN A 16 6.00 9.91 -1.66
N VAL A 17 5.62 9.26 -0.56
CA VAL A 17 4.47 9.66 0.29
C VAL A 17 4.63 11.08 0.86
N PRO A 18 5.78 11.48 1.44
CA PRO A 18 5.97 12.84 1.94
C PRO A 18 5.80 13.94 0.89
N LYS A 19 6.21 13.67 -0.36
CA LYS A 19 6.11 14.64 -1.46
C LYS A 19 4.81 14.52 -2.25
N ILE A 20 4.02 13.46 -2.04
CA ILE A 20 2.84 13.08 -2.84
C ILE A 20 3.21 13.03 -4.34
N LYS A 21 4.35 12.41 -4.67
CA LYS A 21 4.88 12.31 -6.04
C LYS A 21 5.28 10.87 -6.35
N GLY A 22 4.68 10.29 -7.38
CA GLY A 22 5.00 8.93 -7.83
C GLY A 22 5.04 8.72 -9.35
N ILE A 23 4.73 9.75 -10.14
CA ILE A 23 4.66 9.65 -11.60
C ILE A 23 6.07 9.57 -12.20
N HIS A 24 7.01 10.40 -11.73
CA HIS A 24 8.38 10.43 -12.24
C HIS A 24 9.12 9.12 -11.98
N THR A 25 8.98 8.58 -10.78
CA THR A 25 9.50 7.26 -10.38
C THR A 25 8.80 6.12 -11.13
N ALA A 26 7.50 6.21 -11.40
CA ALA A 26 6.80 5.24 -12.24
C ALA A 26 7.35 5.22 -13.67
N MET A 27 7.49 6.40 -14.31
CA MET A 27 8.08 6.51 -15.65
C MET A 27 9.51 5.99 -15.68
N ARG A 28 10.33 6.37 -14.69
CA ARG A 28 11.73 5.93 -14.61
C ARG A 28 11.86 4.42 -14.40
N SER A 29 10.94 3.81 -13.64
CA SER A 29 10.89 2.34 -13.51
C SER A 29 10.55 1.64 -14.84
N GLY A 30 9.73 2.26 -15.69
CA GLY A 30 9.44 1.77 -17.04
C GLY A 30 10.66 1.84 -17.96
N ILE A 31 11.42 2.94 -17.92
CA ILE A 31 12.65 3.11 -18.71
C ILE A 31 13.69 2.04 -18.31
N ILE A 32 13.95 1.88 -17.01
CA ILE A 32 14.91 0.88 -16.51
C ILE A 32 14.48 -0.55 -16.91
N ALA A 33 13.17 -0.83 -16.91
CA ALA A 33 12.66 -2.13 -17.34
C ALA A 33 12.86 -2.35 -18.86
N ALA A 34 12.63 -1.32 -19.68
CA ALA A 34 12.87 -1.38 -21.11
C ALA A 34 14.37 -1.58 -21.41
N ASP A 35 15.26 -0.81 -20.77
CA ASP A 35 16.71 -0.93 -20.92
C ASP A 35 17.19 -2.34 -20.56
N HIS A 36 16.64 -2.92 -19.48
CA HIS A 36 16.95 -4.28 -19.07
C HIS A 36 16.54 -5.31 -20.14
N ILE A 37 15.32 -5.20 -20.69
CA ILE A 37 14.83 -6.10 -21.73
C ILE A 37 15.68 -5.97 -23.00
N VAL A 38 16.04 -4.76 -23.40
CA VAL A 38 16.88 -4.52 -24.59
C VAL A 38 18.27 -5.14 -24.40
N ALA A 39 18.86 -5.03 -23.20
CA ALA A 39 20.21 -5.54 -22.94
C ALA A 39 20.28 -7.06 -22.76
N THR A 40 19.27 -7.69 -22.16
CA THR A 40 19.32 -9.11 -21.77
C THR A 40 18.40 -10.01 -22.57
N GLY A 41 17.39 -9.47 -23.24
CA GLY A 41 16.33 -10.24 -23.90
C GLY A 41 15.39 -10.96 -22.93
N GLU A 42 15.59 -10.84 -21.62
CA GLU A 42 14.85 -11.61 -20.61
C GLU A 42 14.29 -10.72 -19.48
N ALA A 43 13.22 -11.19 -18.83
CA ALA A 43 12.68 -10.57 -17.62
C ALA A 43 13.48 -10.93 -16.34
N LYS A 44 14.33 -11.96 -16.42
CA LYS A 44 15.11 -12.45 -15.29
C LYS A 44 16.26 -11.50 -15.01
N GLY A 45 16.49 -11.15 -13.74
CA GLY A 45 17.57 -10.24 -13.36
C GLY A 45 17.18 -8.77 -13.25
N TYR A 46 15.91 -8.41 -13.49
CA TYR A 46 15.45 -7.03 -13.35
C TYR A 46 15.45 -6.52 -11.90
N ASN A 47 15.16 -7.37 -10.91
CA ASN A 47 15.05 -6.98 -9.48
C ASN A 47 16.16 -6.08 -8.91
N PRO A 48 17.46 -6.30 -9.19
CA PRO A 48 18.54 -5.41 -8.74
C PRO A 48 18.57 -4.05 -9.46
N ALA A 49 18.17 -3.95 -10.73
CA ALA A 49 18.29 -2.73 -11.53
C ALA A 49 17.57 -1.49 -10.95
N PRO A 50 16.30 -1.57 -10.49
CA PRO A 50 15.66 -0.42 -9.86
C PRO A 50 16.25 -0.11 -8.48
N ARG A 51 16.85 -1.10 -7.79
CA ARG A 51 17.45 -0.94 -6.44
C ARG A 51 18.78 -0.19 -6.44
N THR A 52 19.49 -0.19 -7.56
CA THR A 52 20.74 0.57 -7.73
C THR A 52 20.52 1.95 -8.34
N SER A 53 19.33 2.19 -8.91
CA SER A 53 18.97 3.45 -9.55
C SER A 53 18.75 4.62 -8.58
N ASP A 54 18.72 5.83 -9.13
CA ASP A 54 18.37 7.05 -8.39
C ASP A 54 17.01 6.97 -7.68
N VAL A 55 16.08 6.16 -8.20
CA VAL A 55 14.76 5.94 -7.60
C VAL A 55 14.90 5.31 -6.20
N ALA A 56 15.79 4.33 -6.06
CA ALA A 56 16.05 3.71 -4.76
C ALA A 56 16.75 4.67 -3.79
N ARG A 57 17.61 5.56 -4.29
CA ARG A 57 18.23 6.61 -3.48
C ARG A 57 17.19 7.60 -2.97
N GLU A 58 16.21 7.99 -3.79
CA GLU A 58 15.10 8.84 -3.35
C GLU A 58 14.27 8.15 -2.26
N PHE A 59 13.90 6.88 -2.43
CA PHE A 59 13.11 6.16 -1.42
C PHE A 59 13.87 5.93 -0.12
N LYS A 60 15.19 5.70 -0.20
CA LYS A 60 16.02 5.56 0.99
C LYS A 60 15.98 6.82 1.87
N GLN A 61 15.87 8.01 1.26
CA GLN A 61 15.78 9.27 1.99
C GLN A 61 14.47 9.44 2.78
N VAL A 62 13.37 8.85 2.31
CA VAL A 62 12.03 9.08 2.87
C VAL A 62 11.42 7.88 3.61
N ARG A 63 12.15 6.75 3.66
CA ARG A 63 11.66 5.45 4.15
C ARG A 63 11.06 5.45 5.55
N ASN A 64 11.57 6.29 6.44
CA ASN A 64 11.16 6.30 7.86
C ASN A 64 10.11 7.38 8.19
N ILE A 65 9.74 8.25 7.24
CA ILE A 65 8.83 9.37 7.52
C ILE A 65 7.40 8.86 7.79
N ARG A 66 6.84 8.05 6.87
CA ARG A 66 5.48 7.51 7.03
C ARG A 66 5.34 6.58 8.25
N PRO A 67 6.24 5.61 8.48
CA PRO A 67 6.18 4.79 9.69
C PRO A 67 6.32 5.60 10.99
N GLY A 68 7.08 6.72 10.97
CA GLY A 68 7.15 7.65 12.10
C GLY A 68 5.80 8.29 12.41
N LEU A 69 5.09 8.76 11.38
CA LEU A 69 3.76 9.37 11.52
C LEU A 69 2.70 8.39 12.06
N MET A 70 2.85 7.09 11.80
CA MET A 70 1.95 6.06 12.33
C MET A 70 2.11 5.83 13.84
N LYS A 71 3.21 6.30 14.45
CA LYS A 71 3.46 6.22 15.90
C LYS A 71 2.96 7.44 16.68
N GLY A 72 2.22 8.34 16.02
CA GLY A 72 1.63 9.54 16.64
C GLY A 72 2.14 10.84 16.02
N LYS A 73 1.34 11.91 16.15
CA LYS A 73 1.56 13.20 15.48
C LYS A 73 2.91 13.82 15.84
N TRP A 74 3.21 13.93 17.14
CA TRP A 74 4.42 14.59 17.64
C TRP A 74 5.69 13.80 17.35
N PHE A 75 5.66 12.48 17.61
CA PHE A 75 6.78 11.60 17.28
C PHE A 75 7.06 11.57 15.78
N GLY A 76 6.00 11.47 14.97
CA GLY A 76 6.13 11.49 13.52
C GLY A 76 6.71 12.79 12.98
N LEU A 77 6.32 13.93 13.55
CA LEU A 77 6.88 15.23 13.17
C LEU A 77 8.37 15.33 13.54
N ALA A 78 8.74 14.96 14.77
CA ALA A 78 10.13 14.96 15.21
C ALA A 78 11.01 14.03 14.35
N ASN A 79 10.52 12.82 14.05
CA ASN A 79 11.22 11.87 13.18
C ASN A 79 11.28 12.37 11.73
N ALA A 80 10.26 13.06 11.23
CA ALA A 80 10.29 13.65 9.89
C ALA A 80 11.35 14.75 9.78
N VAL A 81 11.47 15.61 10.80
CA VAL A 81 12.54 16.63 10.88
C VAL A 81 13.91 15.98 10.90
N TRP A 82 14.09 14.96 11.74
CA TRP A 82 15.35 14.20 11.83
C TRP A 82 15.73 13.53 10.50
N GLU A 83 14.80 12.79 9.88
CA GLU A 83 15.03 12.09 8.61
C GLU A 83 15.30 13.07 7.46
N THR A 84 14.69 14.25 7.49
CA THR A 84 14.94 15.33 6.51
C THR A 84 16.33 15.92 6.70
N ALA A 85 16.75 16.17 7.95
CA ALA A 85 18.09 16.69 8.26
C ALA A 85 19.18 15.69 7.89
N VAL A 86 18.98 14.42 8.23
CA VAL A 86 19.93 13.33 7.98
C VAL A 86 19.84 12.78 6.56
N LYS A 87 18.86 13.24 5.75
CA LYS A 87 18.57 12.78 4.38
C LYS A 87 18.50 11.24 4.30
N GLY A 88 17.83 10.61 5.27
CA GLY A 88 17.66 9.16 5.35
C GLY A 88 18.93 8.32 5.58
N ARG A 89 20.01 8.92 6.10
CA ARG A 89 21.21 8.20 6.58
C ARG A 89 21.06 7.64 8.00
N SER A 90 19.84 7.56 8.53
CA SER A 90 19.57 6.90 9.80
C SER A 90 19.96 5.41 9.75
N PRO A 91 20.57 4.85 10.80
CA PRO A 91 21.01 3.44 10.81
C PRO A 91 19.87 2.43 11.03
N TRP A 92 18.66 2.88 11.37
CA TRP A 92 17.49 2.01 11.62
C TRP A 92 16.45 2.08 10.50
N THR A 93 15.65 1.03 10.35
CA THR A 93 14.49 0.99 9.44
C THR A 93 13.23 0.75 10.24
N LEU A 94 12.27 1.67 10.15
CA LEU A 94 10.97 1.49 10.80
C LEU A 94 10.09 0.54 9.99
N THR A 95 9.37 -0.33 10.69
CA THR A 95 8.43 -1.31 10.09
C THR A 95 7.04 -0.70 9.94
N ASN A 96 6.26 -1.28 9.01
CA ASN A 96 4.86 -0.92 8.81
C ASN A 96 3.97 -2.15 9.07
N HIS A 97 2.73 -1.92 9.48
CA HIS A 97 1.72 -2.97 9.64
C HIS A 97 0.81 -3.01 8.40
N THR A 98 0.09 -4.12 8.22
CA THR A 98 -0.88 -4.25 7.13
C THR A 98 -2.16 -3.51 7.46
N ASP A 99 -2.68 -2.75 6.48
CA ASP A 99 -3.85 -1.86 6.65
C ASP A 99 -5.10 -2.59 7.17
N HIS A 100 -5.36 -3.81 6.70
CA HIS A 100 -6.52 -4.60 7.12
C HIS A 100 -6.48 -5.04 8.60
N LEU A 101 -5.33 -4.93 9.28
CA LEU A 101 -5.21 -5.21 10.72
C LEU A 101 -5.44 -3.97 11.58
N ALA A 102 -5.55 -2.78 10.98
CA ALA A 102 -5.79 -1.53 11.71
C ALA A 102 -7.25 -1.36 12.17
N THR A 103 -8.15 -2.27 11.77
CA THR A 103 -9.57 -2.22 12.13
C THR A 103 -9.83 -2.86 13.49
N GLN A 104 -10.69 -2.24 14.29
CA GLN A 104 -11.19 -2.79 15.56
C GLN A 104 -12.65 -3.23 15.43
N LYS A 105 -13.12 -4.13 16.29
CA LYS A 105 -14.54 -4.51 16.26
C LYS A 105 -15.39 -3.39 16.82
N LEU A 106 -16.57 -3.21 16.23
CA LEU A 106 -17.53 -2.19 16.65
C LEU A 106 -17.98 -2.38 18.12
N SER A 107 -18.08 -3.63 18.58
CA SER A 107 -18.45 -3.97 19.96
C SER A 107 -17.37 -3.65 21.00
N GLU A 108 -16.12 -3.46 20.56
CA GLU A 108 -14.97 -3.19 21.43
C GLU A 108 -14.68 -1.69 21.56
N LEU A 109 -15.45 -0.84 20.88
CA LEU A 109 -15.34 0.62 20.97
C LEU A 109 -16.21 1.15 22.13
N GLU A 110 -15.58 1.84 23.08
CA GLU A 110 -16.27 2.52 24.20
C GLU A 110 -16.92 3.85 23.78
N SER A 111 -16.64 4.33 22.58
CA SER A 111 -17.15 5.60 22.06
C SER A 111 -18.54 5.48 21.42
N ALA A 112 -19.25 6.61 21.35
CA ALA A 112 -20.50 6.78 20.60
C ALA A 112 -20.40 6.26 19.16
N THR A 113 -21.54 6.05 18.50
CA THR A 113 -21.62 5.42 17.17
C THR A 113 -20.59 6.03 16.20
N PRO A 114 -19.99 5.24 15.28
CA PRO A 114 -18.93 5.74 14.39
C PRO A 114 -19.32 7.02 13.62
N ASP A 115 -20.61 7.22 13.35
CA ASP A 115 -21.11 8.43 12.69
C ASP A 115 -20.97 9.69 13.56
N GLU A 116 -21.17 9.58 14.87
CA GLU A 116 -21.04 10.67 15.84
C GLU A 116 -19.56 10.96 16.13
N THR A 117 -18.70 9.94 16.22
CA THR A 117 -17.26 10.11 16.45
C THR A 117 -16.50 10.63 15.23
N GLN A 118 -16.93 10.26 14.02
CA GLN A 118 -16.28 10.68 12.77
C GLN A 118 -16.74 12.07 12.30
N GLY A 119 -17.66 12.71 13.03
CA GLY A 119 -18.14 14.06 12.72
C GLY A 119 -18.90 14.13 11.41
N TYR A 120 -19.59 13.05 11.00
CA TYR A 120 -20.47 13.08 9.85
C TYR A 120 -21.74 13.87 10.19
N GLY A 121 -21.62 15.20 10.14
CA GLY A 121 -22.74 16.10 10.32
C GLY A 121 -23.68 16.13 9.11
N LYS A 122 -24.88 16.67 9.34
CA LYS A 122 -25.82 17.01 8.26
C LYS A 122 -25.15 18.02 7.33
N ARG A 123 -25.10 17.70 6.03
CA ARG A 123 -24.58 18.60 5.00
C ARG A 123 -25.73 19.42 4.43
N ASP A 124 -25.74 20.72 4.71
CA ASP A 124 -26.79 21.61 4.22
C ASP A 124 -26.54 22.05 2.76
N LEU A 125 -25.27 22.22 2.39
CA LEU A 125 -24.81 22.57 1.05
C LEU A 125 -24.66 21.34 0.14
N ALA A 126 -24.89 21.54 -1.16
CA ALA A 126 -24.62 20.50 -2.15
C ALA A 126 -23.10 20.33 -2.37
N PRO A 127 -22.59 19.09 -2.56
CA PRO A 127 -23.32 17.82 -2.62
C PRO A 127 -23.63 17.24 -1.23
N ARG A 128 -24.91 16.91 -1.01
CA ARG A 128 -25.39 16.35 0.25
C ARG A 128 -25.02 14.87 0.42
N ASP A 129 -24.93 14.15 -0.69
CA ASP A 129 -24.67 12.72 -0.73
C ASP A 129 -23.34 12.37 -1.44
N ARG A 130 -23.00 11.08 -1.43
CA ARG A 130 -21.86 10.55 -2.21
C ARG A 130 -22.23 10.23 -3.66
N LEU A 131 -23.51 10.35 -4.07
CA LEU A 131 -23.93 10.05 -5.43
C LEU A 131 -23.47 11.12 -6.40
N ALA A 132 -23.43 12.38 -5.97
CA ALA A 132 -22.90 13.47 -6.80
C ALA A 132 -21.45 13.19 -7.27
N SER A 133 -20.57 12.67 -6.40
CA SER A 133 -19.19 12.33 -6.80
C SER A 133 -19.11 11.13 -7.74
N LEU A 134 -20.11 10.25 -7.73
CA LEU A 134 -20.25 9.18 -8.72
C LEU A 134 -20.82 9.71 -10.04
N TYR A 135 -21.77 10.64 -9.98
CA TYR A 135 -22.37 11.28 -11.16
C TYR A 135 -21.35 12.06 -11.97
N TYR A 136 -20.52 12.88 -11.31
CA TYR A 136 -19.44 13.63 -11.96
C TYR A 136 -18.21 12.76 -12.32
N ARG A 137 -18.27 11.44 -12.11
CA ARG A 137 -17.24 10.50 -12.54
C ARG A 137 -17.70 9.80 -13.83
N PRO A 138 -17.37 10.33 -15.01
CA PRO A 138 -17.77 9.73 -16.29
C PRO A 138 -17.19 8.32 -16.46
N GLY A 139 -17.91 7.46 -17.21
CA GLY A 139 -17.41 6.14 -17.63
C GLY A 139 -17.46 5.02 -16.60
N ARG A 140 -18.08 5.21 -15.43
CA ARG A 140 -18.19 4.16 -14.38
C ARG A 140 -19.49 3.32 -14.44
N THR A 141 -20.22 3.38 -15.55
CA THR A 141 -21.42 2.57 -15.76
C THR A 141 -21.04 1.20 -16.29
N ARG A 142 -21.47 0.12 -15.62
CA ARG A 142 -21.35 -1.25 -16.15
C ARG A 142 -22.67 -1.69 -16.75
N ARG A 143 -22.59 -2.49 -17.83
CA ARG A 143 -23.76 -3.13 -18.41
C ARG A 143 -24.40 -4.05 -17.36
N ARG A 144 -25.63 -3.77 -16.98
CA ARG A 144 -26.44 -4.70 -16.18
C ARG A 144 -26.94 -5.81 -17.13
N SER A 145 -26.36 -7.01 -17.05
CA SER A 145 -26.97 -8.22 -17.58
C SER A 145 -27.42 -9.11 -16.42
N ALA A 146 -28.50 -9.88 -16.61
CA ALA A 146 -29.01 -10.80 -15.59
C ALA A 146 -27.99 -11.88 -15.18
N SER A 147 -26.95 -12.12 -16.00
CA SER A 147 -25.85 -13.05 -15.75
C SER A 147 -24.55 -12.39 -15.28
N ALA A 148 -24.50 -11.06 -15.12
CA ALA A 148 -23.29 -10.36 -14.71
C ALA A 148 -22.97 -10.69 -13.25
N SER A 149 -21.91 -11.46 -13.01
CA SER A 149 -21.38 -11.65 -11.68
C SER A 149 -20.81 -10.33 -11.15
N ALA A 150 -21.13 -9.99 -9.90
CA ALA A 150 -20.52 -8.85 -9.25
C ALA A 150 -18.99 -9.11 -9.17
N GLY A 151 -18.19 -8.21 -9.75
CA GLY A 151 -16.72 -8.30 -9.72
C GLY A 151 -16.14 -8.16 -8.31
N CYS A 152 -16.94 -7.74 -7.34
CA CYS A 152 -16.63 -7.78 -5.93
C CYS A 152 -17.75 -8.58 -5.24
N ARG A 153 -17.54 -9.88 -5.01
CA ARG A 153 -18.43 -10.65 -4.13
C ARG A 153 -18.07 -10.30 -2.69
N PRO A 154 -19.03 -9.90 -1.83
CA PRO A 154 -18.75 -9.74 -0.41
C PRO A 154 -18.27 -11.09 0.13
N ARG A 155 -17.12 -11.07 0.82
CA ARG A 155 -16.56 -12.25 1.46
C ARG A 155 -17.57 -12.68 2.52
N ASN A 156 -18.27 -13.80 2.30
CA ASN A 156 -19.23 -14.31 3.26
C ASN A 156 -18.45 -14.87 4.45
N LEU A 157 -18.40 -14.13 5.56
CA LEU A 157 -17.70 -14.53 6.79
C LEU A 157 -18.32 -15.77 7.46
N ARG A 158 -19.37 -16.36 6.86
CA ARG A 158 -20.01 -17.63 7.26
C ARG A 158 -19.60 -18.81 6.39
N ASP A 159 -18.61 -18.67 5.51
CA ASP A 159 -18.13 -19.81 4.71
C ASP A 159 -17.39 -20.81 5.63
N PRO A 160 -17.90 -22.06 5.79
CA PRO A 160 -17.31 -23.06 6.69
C PRO A 160 -15.91 -23.53 6.25
N LEU A 161 -15.47 -23.18 5.04
CA LEU A 161 -14.14 -23.50 4.51
C LEU A 161 -13.00 -22.67 5.11
N LEU A 162 -13.29 -21.60 5.88
CA LEU A 162 -12.25 -20.86 6.61
C LEU A 162 -11.66 -21.62 7.82
N GLY A 163 -12.28 -22.73 8.24
CA GLY A 163 -11.79 -23.56 9.34
C GLY A 163 -10.53 -24.39 9.04
N GLN A 164 -10.13 -24.52 7.76
CA GLN A 164 -9.02 -25.38 7.35
C GLN A 164 -7.70 -24.68 7.04
N ILE A 165 -7.63 -23.34 7.11
CA ILE A 165 -6.38 -22.59 6.92
C ILE A 165 -5.77 -22.21 8.28
N ARG A 166 -5.57 -23.20 9.14
CA ARG A 166 -4.59 -23.14 10.24
C ARG A 166 -3.49 -24.14 9.89
N GLN A 167 -2.54 -23.71 9.05
CA GLN A 167 -1.25 -24.39 8.95
C GLN A 167 -0.46 -24.00 10.22
N PRO A 168 -0.04 -24.95 11.07
CA PRO A 168 0.84 -24.65 12.20
C PRO A 168 2.22 -24.25 11.65
N VAL A 169 2.66 -23.05 12.00
CA VAL A 169 4.02 -22.59 11.70
C VAL A 169 4.96 -23.33 12.65
N HIS A 170 5.55 -24.44 12.20
CA HIS A 170 6.60 -25.13 12.94
C HIS A 170 7.86 -24.24 12.98
N PRO A 171 8.47 -24.01 14.15
CA PRO A 171 9.72 -23.26 14.24
C PRO A 171 10.90 -24.18 13.87
N LEU A 172 11.60 -23.87 12.79
CA LEU A 172 12.92 -24.43 12.49
C LEU A 172 13.98 -23.56 13.16
N LEU A 173 14.63 -24.11 14.19
CA LEU A 173 15.94 -23.66 14.68
C LEU A 173 16.99 -24.76 14.45
N PRO A 174 18.29 -24.40 14.38
CA PRO A 174 19.31 -25.13 13.62
C PRO A 174 20.25 -25.98 14.51
N GLY A 175 20.94 -26.97 13.92
CA GLY A 175 22.24 -27.44 14.41
C GLY A 175 22.55 -28.95 14.26
N GLY A 176 23.74 -29.24 13.70
CA GLY A 176 24.52 -30.49 13.82
C GLY A 176 24.13 -31.62 12.85
N SER A 177 25.04 -32.36 12.21
CA SER A 177 26.49 -32.57 12.35
C SER A 177 27.00 -33.18 11.01
N PRO A 178 28.19 -33.79 10.87
CA PRO A 178 28.66 -34.93 11.67
C PRO A 178 29.78 -34.62 12.67
#